data_AF-A0A973TMS8-F1
#
_entry.id   AF-A0A973TMS8-F1
#
_cell.length_a   1.000
_cell.length_b   1.000
_cell.length_c   1.000
_cell.angle_alpha   90.00
_cell.angle_beta   90.00
_cell.angle_gamma   90.00
#
_symmetry.space_group_name_H-M   'P 1'
#
loop_
_entity.id
_entity.type
_entity.pdbx_description
1 polymer ?
#
loop_
_entity_poly.entity_id
_entity_poly.type
_entity_poly.pdbx_seq_one_letter_code
_entity_poly.pdbx_strand_id
1 'polypeptide(L)'
;MTPVFRAARIGRVLLRYRLDDLLDDTPAERWLRLMRPFVPSASKEIAAQPRGVRLRMALQDLGPIFVKFGQILSTRRDLVPPDVAEELTHLQDRVAPFDGNTARDIVVQTLGRPIDVAFASFDTTPLASASIAQV
;
A
#
# COMPACT_ATOMS: atom_id res chain seq x y z
N MET A 1 -5.84 5.07 -21.45
CA MET A 1 -4.86 6.16 -21.20
C MET A 1 -3.57 5.81 -21.90
N THR A 2 -3.03 6.69 -22.74
CA THR A 2 -1.72 6.47 -23.35
C THR A 2 -0.61 6.52 -22.29
N PRO A 3 0.56 5.91 -22.53
CA PRO A 3 1.70 5.92 -21.60
C PRO A 3 2.08 7.33 -21.13
N VAL A 4 2.00 8.31 -22.03
CA VAL A 4 2.29 9.72 -21.75
C VAL A 4 1.37 10.30 -20.67
N PHE A 5 0.06 10.07 -20.75
CA PHE A 5 -0.88 10.54 -19.73
C PHE A 5 -0.65 9.89 -18.37
N ARG A 6 -0.21 8.62 -18.35
CA ARG A 6 0.15 7.95 -17.09
C ARG A 6 1.40 8.55 -16.47
N ALA A 7 2.45 8.77 -17.26
CA ALA A 7 3.68 9.40 -16.79
C ALA A 7 3.41 10.83 -16.26
N ALA A 8 2.62 11.63 -16.97
CA ALA A 8 2.23 12.96 -16.53
C ALA A 8 1.43 12.91 -15.21
N ARG A 9 0.51 11.95 -15.05
CA ARG A 9 -0.22 11.74 -13.79
C ARG A 9 0.74 11.41 -12.64
N ILE A 10 1.69 10.50 -12.86
CA ILE A 10 2.67 10.10 -11.85
C ILE A 10 3.51 11.30 -11.43
N GLY A 11 4.12 12.02 -12.38
CA GLY A 11 4.93 13.20 -12.10
C GLY A 11 4.15 14.28 -11.34
N ARG A 12 2.89 14.54 -11.74
CA ARG A 12 2.02 15.49 -11.03
C ARG A 12 1.77 15.08 -9.57
N VAL A 13 1.55 13.79 -9.31
CA VAL A 13 1.32 13.30 -7.94
C VAL A 13 2.60 13.39 -7.11
N LEU A 14 3.76 12.99 -7.65
CA LEU A 14 5.04 13.14 -6.97
C LEU A 14 5.30 14.60 -6.56
N LEU A 15 5.07 15.55 -7.48
CA LEU A 15 5.21 16.99 -7.20
C LEU A 15 4.17 17.50 -6.20
N ARG A 16 2.92 17.05 -6.29
CA ARG A 16 1.85 17.41 -5.34
C ARG A 16 2.17 16.99 -3.90
N TYR A 17 2.84 15.87 -3.71
CA TYR A 17 3.27 15.39 -2.39
C TYR A 17 4.71 15.80 -2.05
N ARG A 18 5.31 16.70 -2.86
CA ARG A 18 6.68 17.19 -2.70
C ARG A 18 7.76 16.10 -2.64
N LEU A 19 7.54 14.95 -3.27
CA LEU A 19 8.48 13.82 -3.24
C LEU A 19 9.67 14.01 -4.20
N ASP A 20 9.79 15.19 -4.81
CA ASP A 20 10.96 15.60 -5.57
C ASP A 20 12.23 15.67 -4.70
N ASP A 21 12.09 15.89 -3.39
CA ASP A 21 13.18 15.85 -2.41
C ASP A 21 13.73 14.44 -2.13
N LEU A 22 12.89 13.40 -2.25
CA LEU A 22 13.32 12.01 -2.10
C LEU A 22 14.13 11.50 -3.31
N LEU A 23 14.06 12.23 -4.42
CA LEU A 23 14.73 11.92 -5.68
C LEU A 23 15.95 12.80 -5.92
N ASP A 24 16.36 13.57 -4.92
CA ASP A 24 17.63 14.29 -4.93
C ASP A 24 18.75 13.28 -5.28
N ASP A 25 19.66 13.69 -6.16
CA ASP A 25 20.75 12.86 -6.74
C ASP A 25 20.35 11.87 -7.84
N THR A 26 19.10 11.87 -8.31
CA THR A 26 18.69 11.08 -9.48
C THR A 26 18.57 11.92 -10.76
N PRO A 27 18.77 11.35 -11.96
CA PRO A 27 18.56 12.08 -13.22
C PRO A 27 17.12 12.61 -13.40
N ALA A 28 16.17 12.06 -12.66
CA ALA A 28 14.78 12.49 -12.66
C ALA A 28 14.57 13.84 -11.93
N GLU A 29 15.43 14.19 -10.97
CA GLU A 29 15.33 15.41 -10.15
C GLU A 29 15.17 16.67 -11.01
N ARG A 30 16.06 16.82 -12.01
CA ARG A 30 16.11 18.01 -12.87
C ARG A 30 14.82 18.20 -13.69
N TRP A 31 14.25 17.09 -14.17
CA TRP A 31 12.98 17.11 -14.90
C TRP A 31 11.78 17.37 -13.97
N LEU A 32 11.74 16.77 -12.77
CA LEU A 32 10.67 17.03 -11.80
C LEU A 32 10.69 18.50 -11.34
N ARG A 33 11.85 19.04 -10.99
CA ARG A 33 11.99 20.45 -10.55
C ARG A 33 11.58 21.44 -11.64
N LEU A 34 11.85 21.15 -12.91
CA LEU A 34 11.41 21.99 -14.04
C LEU A 34 9.88 22.00 -14.21
N MET A 35 9.23 20.89 -13.87
CA MET A 35 7.77 20.73 -13.96
C MET A 35 7.02 21.33 -12.76
N ARG A 36 7.73 21.62 -11.65
CA ARG A 36 7.18 22.19 -10.41
C ARG A 36 6.27 23.42 -10.59
N PRO A 37 6.61 24.47 -11.38
CA PRO A 37 5.75 25.64 -11.55
C PRO A 37 4.43 25.35 -12.27
N PHE A 38 4.33 24.22 -12.98
CA PHE A 38 3.12 23.80 -13.70
C PHE A 38 2.20 22.89 -12.88
N VAL A 39 2.62 22.52 -11.67
CA VAL A 39 1.83 21.71 -10.74
C VAL A 39 1.36 22.60 -9.60
N PRO A 40 0.05 22.56 -9.23
CA PRO A 40 -0.43 23.29 -8.07
C PRO A 40 0.42 22.96 -6.84
N SER A 41 0.86 23.99 -6.12
CA SER A 41 1.65 23.79 -4.90
C SER A 41 0.92 22.84 -3.96
N ALA A 42 1.66 21.90 -3.37
CA ALA A 42 1.18 21.10 -2.25
C ALA A 42 0.53 22.03 -1.21
N SER A 43 -0.58 21.60 -0.59
CA SER A 43 -1.14 22.36 0.52
C SER A 43 -0.07 22.47 1.62
N LYS A 44 -0.08 23.58 2.37
CA LYS A 44 0.85 23.77 3.50
C LYS A 44 0.79 22.61 4.49
N GLU A 45 -0.40 22.02 4.63
CA GLU A 45 -0.66 20.85 5.46
C GLU A 45 0.09 19.60 4.95
N ILE A 46 -0.01 19.26 3.66
CA ILE A 46 0.73 18.14 3.07
C ILE A 46 2.24 18.38 3.17
N ALA A 47 2.68 19.62 2.92
CA ALA A 47 4.09 19.98 2.97
C ALA A 47 4.69 19.91 4.39
N ALA A 48 3.87 20.00 5.43
CA ALA A 48 4.27 19.86 6.83
C ALA A 48 4.35 18.40 7.31
N GLN A 49 3.78 17.46 6.55
CA GLN A 49 3.80 16.04 6.90
C GLN A 49 5.21 15.43 6.72
N PRO A 50 5.59 14.45 7.56
CA PRO A 50 6.81 13.67 7.37
C PRO A 50 6.88 13.02 5.97
N ARG A 51 8.11 12.81 5.48
CA ARG A 51 8.34 12.25 4.13
C ARG A 51 7.67 10.90 3.89
N GLY A 52 7.66 10.03 4.91
CA GLY A 52 6.97 8.73 4.85
C GLY A 52 5.47 8.91 4.62
N VAL A 53 4.83 9.83 5.35
CA VAL A 53 3.38 10.10 5.27
C VAL A 53 3.05 10.62 3.87
N ARG A 54 3.85 11.57 3.36
CA ARG A 54 3.71 12.09 1.99
C ARG A 54 3.82 10.99 0.95
N LEU A 55 4.78 10.06 1.11
CA LEU A 55 4.95 8.92 0.22
C LEU A 55 3.73 7.98 0.27
N ARG A 56 3.26 7.61 1.47
CA ARG A 56 2.07 6.77 1.64
C ARG A 56 0.86 7.37 0.94
N MET A 57 0.59 8.65 1.16
CA MET A 57 -0.54 9.36 0.54
C MET A 57 -0.40 9.42 -0.99
N ALA A 58 0.82 9.63 -1.51
CA ALA A 58 1.06 9.60 -2.94
C ALA A 58 0.77 8.23 -3.56
N LEU A 59 1.20 7.14 -2.92
CA LEU A 59 0.92 5.78 -3.38
C LEU A 59 -0.59 5.47 -3.38
N GLN A 60 -1.32 5.95 -2.36
CA GLN A 60 -2.78 5.85 -2.31
C GLN A 60 -3.47 6.63 -3.45
N ASP A 61 -3.05 7.88 -3.72
CA ASP A 61 -3.61 8.72 -4.80
C ASP A 61 -3.29 8.18 -6.22
N LEU A 62 -2.14 7.51 -6.37
CA LEU A 62 -1.78 6.82 -7.60
C LEU A 62 -2.61 5.56 -7.84
N GLY A 63 -3.08 4.91 -6.77
CA GLY A 63 -4.07 3.83 -6.79
C GLY A 63 -3.50 2.44 -6.54
N PRO A 64 -4.30 1.38 -6.78
CA PRO A 64 -4.05 0.03 -6.24
C PRO A 64 -2.68 -0.59 -6.58
N ILE A 65 -2.16 -0.35 -7.78
CA ILE A 65 -0.85 -0.88 -8.18
C ILE A 65 0.28 -0.27 -7.35
N PHE A 66 0.21 1.04 -7.07
CA PHE A 66 1.20 1.74 -6.26
C PHE A 66 1.05 1.43 -4.77
N VAL A 67 -0.17 1.20 -4.30
CA VAL A 67 -0.41 0.67 -2.95
C VAL A 67 0.27 -0.69 -2.76
N LYS A 68 0.09 -1.63 -3.71
CA LYS A 68 0.78 -2.93 -3.67
C LYS A 68 2.30 -2.79 -3.71
N PHE A 69 2.81 -1.87 -4.52
CA PHE A 69 4.24 -1.57 -4.53
C PHE A 69 4.73 -1.09 -3.15
N GLY A 70 4.01 -0.18 -2.50
CA GLY A 70 4.30 0.27 -1.14
C GLY A 70 4.23 -0.85 -0.10
N GLN A 71 3.26 -1.76 -0.22
CA GLN A 71 3.17 -2.95 0.63
C GLN A 71 4.42 -3.83 0.49
N ILE A 72 4.88 -4.11 -0.73
CA ILE A 72 6.12 -4.87 -0.97
C ILE A 72 7.34 -4.13 -0.39
N LEU A 73 7.41 -2.81 -0.59
CA LEU A 73 8.53 -2.02 -0.08
C LEU A 73 8.57 -2.00 1.46
N SER A 74 7.40 -2.01 2.11
CA SER A 74 7.30 -2.05 3.59
C SER A 74 7.87 -3.32 4.22
N THR A 75 7.96 -4.44 3.47
CA THR A 75 8.58 -5.68 3.94
C THR A 75 10.09 -5.71 3.70
N ARG A 76 10.63 -4.79 2.89
CA ARG A 76 12.05 -4.67 2.53
C ARG A 76 12.68 -3.47 3.23
N ARG A 77 12.83 -3.56 4.55
CA ARG A 77 13.43 -2.51 5.40
C ARG A 77 14.89 -2.21 5.08
N ASP A 78 15.54 -3.06 4.29
CA ASP A 78 16.88 -2.87 3.74
C ASP A 78 16.92 -1.85 2.58
N LEU A 79 15.78 -1.61 1.91
CA LEU A 79 15.70 -0.77 0.72
C LEU A 79 15.23 0.67 1.00
N VAL A 80 14.67 0.92 2.18
CA VAL A 80 14.10 2.22 2.55
C VAL A 80 14.50 2.61 3.97
N PRO A 81 14.64 3.91 4.26
CA PRO A 81 14.84 4.39 5.62
C PRO A 81 13.78 3.86 6.60
N PRO A 82 14.14 3.58 7.86
CA PRO A 82 13.21 2.98 8.83
C PRO A 82 11.90 3.75 9.03
N ASP A 83 11.96 5.08 9.04
CA ASP A 83 10.79 5.96 9.18
C ASP A 83 9.81 5.82 8.01
N VAL A 84 10.34 5.62 6.80
CA VAL A 84 9.51 5.39 5.60
C VAL A 84 8.93 3.98 5.63
N ALA A 85 9.73 2.97 5.99
CA ALA A 85 9.27 1.59 6.07
C ALA A 85 8.12 1.43 7.05
N GLU A 86 8.23 2.04 8.23
CA GLU A 86 7.20 2.05 9.27
C GLU A 86 5.91 2.67 8.75
N GLU A 87 5.98 3.84 8.12
CA GLU A 87 4.78 4.48 7.58
C GLU A 87 4.12 3.65 6.47
N LEU A 88 4.92 3.02 5.59
CA LEU A 88 4.39 2.18 4.52
C LEU A 88 3.68 0.91 5.05
N THR A 89 3.92 0.49 6.30
CA THR A 89 3.14 -0.61 6.90
C THR A 89 1.65 -0.29 7.02
N HIS A 90 1.28 1.00 7.09
CA HIS A 90 -0.13 1.42 7.08
C HIS A 90 -0.81 1.21 5.73
N LEU A 91 -0.07 0.89 4.66
CA LEU A 91 -0.66 0.46 3.39
C LEU A 91 -1.11 -1.01 3.42
N GLN A 92 -0.67 -1.79 4.40
CA GLN A 92 -1.06 -3.18 4.51
C GLN A 92 -2.53 -3.23 4.95
N ASP A 93 -3.36 -3.93 4.17
CA ASP A 93 -4.72 -4.23 4.58
C ASP A 93 -4.66 -5.16 5.79
N ARG A 94 -4.90 -4.61 6.97
CA ARG A 94 -5.21 -5.37 8.18
C ARG A 94 -6.71 -5.28 8.39
N VAL A 95 -7.45 -6.06 7.62
CA VAL A 95 -8.88 -6.24 7.87
C VAL A 95 -8.99 -7.15 9.10
N ALA A 96 -9.89 -6.82 10.02
CA ALA A 96 -10.15 -7.71 11.14
C ALA A 96 -10.66 -9.04 10.58
N PRO A 97 -10.13 -10.19 11.03
CA PRO A 97 -10.70 -11.47 10.66
C PRO A 97 -12.15 -11.54 11.11
N PHE A 98 -12.94 -12.30 10.35
CA PHE A 98 -14.28 -12.67 10.79
C PHE A 98 -14.20 -13.88 11.71
N ASP A 99 -15.29 -14.11 12.45
CA ASP A 99 -15.36 -15.18 13.44
C ASP A 99 -14.94 -16.54 12.87
N GLY A 100 -14.02 -17.22 13.58
CA GLY A 100 -13.45 -18.48 13.13
C GLY A 100 -14.45 -19.65 13.12
N ASN A 101 -15.48 -19.61 13.95
CA ASN A 101 -16.55 -20.62 13.90
C ASN A 101 -17.40 -20.45 12.65
N THR A 102 -17.68 -19.21 12.26
CA THR A 102 -18.31 -18.90 10.96
C THR A 102 -17.47 -19.45 9.80
N ALA A 103 -16.14 -19.31 9.85
CA ALA A 103 -15.25 -19.87 8.83
C ALA A 103 -15.34 -21.42 8.78
N ARG A 104 -15.34 -22.07 9.94
CA ARG A 104 -15.50 -23.52 10.08
C ARG A 104 -16.82 -24.00 9.46
N ASP A 105 -17.92 -23.32 9.74
CA ASP A 105 -19.24 -23.70 9.23
C ASP A 105 -19.32 -23.58 7.70
N ILE A 106 -18.75 -22.51 7.13
CA ILE A 106 -18.66 -22.33 5.67
C ILE A 106 -17.86 -23.47 5.04
N VAL A 107 -16.74 -23.88 5.63
CA VAL A 107 -15.92 -24.99 5.14
C VAL A 107 -16.68 -26.32 5.20
N VAL A 108 -17.35 -26.61 6.31
CA VAL A 108 -18.18 -27.83 6.47
C VAL A 108 -19.30 -27.86 5.43
N GLN A 109 -19.99 -26.74 5.22
CA GLN A 109 -21.05 -26.63 4.22
C GLN A 109 -20.52 -26.83 2.79
N THR A 110 -19.33 -26.31 2.50
CA THR A 110 -18.71 -26.40 1.17
C THR A 110 -18.20 -27.81 0.86
N LEU A 111 -17.63 -28.49 1.87
CA LEU A 111 -17.08 -29.85 1.73
C LEU A 111 -18.13 -30.95 1.89
N GLY A 112 -19.30 -30.64 2.47
CA GLY A 112 -20.37 -31.60 2.74
C GLY A 112 -19.97 -32.68 3.76
N ARG A 113 -18.95 -32.42 4.59
CA ARG A 113 -18.42 -33.35 5.59
C ARG A 113 -17.99 -32.62 6.86
N PRO A 114 -18.04 -33.27 8.03
CA PRO A 114 -17.52 -32.70 9.27
C PRO A 114 -16.03 -32.35 9.17
N ILE A 115 -15.62 -31.27 9.85
CA ILE A 115 -14.25 -30.73 9.75
C ILE A 115 -13.19 -31.73 10.25
N ASP A 116 -13.53 -32.52 11.26
CA ASP A 116 -12.72 -33.56 11.92
C ASP A 116 -12.52 -34.80 11.04
N VAL A 117 -13.39 -34.98 10.04
CA VAL A 117 -13.24 -36.01 9.01
C VAL A 117 -12.42 -35.48 7.83
N ALA A 118 -12.56 -34.19 7.50
CA ALA A 118 -11.88 -33.56 6.37
C ALA A 118 -10.42 -33.16 6.66
N PHE A 119 -10.11 -32.80 7.91
CA PHE A 119 -8.80 -32.31 8.31
C PHE A 119 -8.33 -32.98 9.61
N ALA A 120 -7.01 -33.19 9.75
CA ALA A 120 -6.42 -33.68 10.98
C ALA A 120 -6.52 -32.68 12.15
N SER A 121 -6.51 -31.38 11.84
CA SER A 121 -6.66 -30.29 12.79
C SER A 121 -7.16 -29.03 12.09
N PHE A 122 -7.96 -28.22 12.77
CA PHE A 122 -8.46 -26.94 12.28
C PHE A 122 -8.46 -25.91 13.42
N ASP A 123 -7.71 -24.82 13.26
CA ASP A 123 -7.67 -23.70 14.21
C ASP A 123 -8.72 -22.65 13.80
N THR A 124 -9.49 -22.16 14.75
CA THR A 124 -10.45 -21.08 14.53
C THR A 124 -9.80 -19.70 14.69
N THR A 125 -8.55 -19.64 15.15
CA THR A 125 -7.75 -18.42 15.20
C THR A 125 -7.04 -18.24 13.85
N PRO A 126 -7.39 -17.21 13.07
CA PRO A 126 -6.77 -16.97 11.78
C PRO A 126 -5.35 -16.45 11.96
N LEU A 127 -4.45 -16.96 11.13
CA LEU A 127 -3.07 -16.51 11.00
C LEU A 127 -3.00 -15.16 10.27
N ALA A 128 -3.86 -14.93 9.28
CA ALA A 128 -3.90 -13.70 8.50
C ALA A 128 -5.31 -13.40 7.98
N SER A 129 -5.58 -12.12 7.72
CA SER A 129 -6.83 -11.68 7.09
C SER A 129 -6.54 -10.69 5.97
N ALA A 130 -7.29 -10.81 4.88
CA ALA A 130 -7.28 -9.97 3.69
C ALA A 130 -8.71 -9.55 3.35
N SER A 131 -8.86 -8.59 2.43
CA SER A 131 -10.15 -7.98 2.11
C SER A 131 -11.29 -8.93 1.70
N ILE A 132 -11.00 -10.14 1.23
CA ILE A 132 -11.99 -11.14 0.80
C ILE A 132 -11.74 -12.55 1.37
N ALA A 133 -10.74 -12.74 2.23
CA ALA A 133 -10.35 -14.06 2.71
C ALA A 133 -9.57 -13.96 4.03
N GLN A 134 -9.56 -15.06 4.81
CA GLN A 134 -8.63 -15.25 5.93
C GLN A 134 -7.97 -16.62 5.83
N VAL A 135 -6.77 -16.74 6.40
CA VAL A 135 -5.96 -17.97 6.46
C VAL A 135 -5.72 -18.30 7.90
#